data_AF-A0A7J3TCF2-F1
#
_entry.id   AF-A0A7J3TCF2-F1
#
_cell.length_a   1.000
_cell.length_b   1.000
_cell.length_c   1.000
_cell.angle_alpha   90.00
_cell.angle_beta   90.00
_cell.angle_gamma   90.00
#
_symmetry.space_group_name_H-M   'P 1'
#
loop_
_entity.id
_entity.type
_entity.pdbx_description
1 polymer ?
#
loop_
_entity_poly.entity_id
_entity_poly.type
_entity_poly.pdbx_seq_one_letter_code
_entity_poly.pdbx_strand_id
1 'polypeptide(L)'
;MTEGSYSKGRMIGFLLVVDFIITMVILFTDKNLQTDFGSVKPYFIHWYGMLVTGIIDIFGAVIIIAKPARVYQKVGTVGSALLAVFLVADLATYKMVGL
;
A
#
# COMPACT_ATOMS: atom_id res chain seq x y z
N MET A 1 28.27 -0.23 4.39
CA MET A 1 26.94 -0.56 4.95
C MET A 1 27.11 -1.78 5.84
N THR A 2 26.54 -1.78 7.05
CA THR A 2 26.68 -2.90 8.01
C THR A 2 25.63 -3.97 7.73
N GLU A 3 25.89 -5.23 8.08
CA GLU A 3 24.94 -6.35 7.86
C GLU A 3 23.54 -6.07 8.40
N GLY A 4 23.44 -5.42 9.56
CA GLY A 4 22.14 -5.02 10.14
C GLY A 4 21.33 -4.05 9.27
N SER A 5 21.97 -3.26 8.40
CA SER A 5 21.28 -2.37 7.45
C SER A 5 20.65 -3.14 6.30
N TYR A 6 21.26 -4.25 5.87
CA TYR A 6 20.74 -5.10 4.80
C TYR A 6 19.53 -5.91 5.28
N SER A 7 19.61 -6.47 6.48
CA SER A 7 18.49 -7.21 7.11
C SER A 7 17.24 -6.32 7.25
N LYS A 8 17.40 -5.09 7.75
CA LYS A 8 16.30 -4.12 7.86
C LYS A 8 15.68 -3.75 6.51
N GLY A 9 16.51 -3.52 5.49
CA GLY A 9 16.03 -3.23 4.14
C GLY A 9 15.20 -4.36 3.57
N ARG A 10 15.68 -5.61 3.68
CA ARG A 10 14.94 -6.78 3.23
C ARG A 10 13.61 -6.95 3.97
N MET A 11 13.59 -6.71 5.28
CA MET A 11 12.36 -6.77 6.07
C MET A 11 11.35 -5.71 5.63
N ILE A 12 11.76 -4.46 5.41
CA ILE A 12 10.89 -3.39 4.89
C ILE A 12 10.37 -3.77 3.50
N GLY A 13 11.24 -4.26 2.62
CA GLY A 13 10.84 -4.71 1.30
C GLY A 13 9.82 -5.85 1.35
N PHE A 14 9.99 -6.82 2.24
CA PHE A 14 9.01 -7.88 2.46
C PHE A 14 7.66 -7.33 2.95
N LEU A 15 7.65 -6.38 3.88
CA LEU A 15 6.42 -5.74 4.35
C LEU A 15 5.68 -5.03 3.21
N LEU A 16 6.39 -4.32 2.33
CA LEU A 16 5.78 -3.69 1.15
C LEU A 16 5.17 -4.72 0.18
N VAL A 17 5.79 -5.90 0.02
CA VAL A 17 5.18 -6.98 -0.78
C VAL A 17 3.90 -7.50 -0.13
N VAL A 18 3.90 -7.68 1.19
CA VAL A 18 2.69 -8.10 1.93
C VAL A 18 1.58 -7.05 1.78
N ASP A 19 1.92 -5.78 1.88
CA ASP A 19 0.98 -4.66 1.73
C ASP A 19 0.37 -4.60 0.33
N PHE A 20 1.20 -4.81 -0.70
CA PHE A 20 0.73 -4.97 -2.07
C PHE A 20 -0.26 -6.13 -2.22
N ILE A 21 0.04 -7.30 -1.65
CA ILE A 21 -0.86 -8.45 -1.71
C ILE A 21 -2.19 -8.14 -1.03
N ILE A 22 -2.17 -7.53 0.16
CA ILE A 22 -3.39 -7.12 0.87
C ILE A 22 -4.20 -6.14 0.02
N THR A 23 -3.54 -5.13 -0.55
CA THR A 23 -4.16 -4.15 -1.44
C THR A 23 -4.82 -4.83 -2.65
N MET A 24 -4.15 -5.78 -3.30
CA MET A 24 -4.73 -6.54 -4.41
C MET A 24 -5.93 -7.37 -3.96
N VAL A 25 -5.86 -8.03 -2.79
CA VAL A 25 -7.00 -8.79 -2.24
C VAL A 25 -8.20 -7.87 -2.02
N ILE A 26 -8.01 -6.69 -1.44
CA ILE A 26 -9.07 -5.71 -1.25
C ILE A 26 -9.68 -5.31 -2.60
N LEU A 27 -8.85 -4.90 -3.57
CA LEU A 27 -9.32 -4.48 -4.90
C LEU A 27 -10.05 -5.59 -5.67
N PHE A 28 -9.57 -6.84 -5.59
CA PHE A 28 -10.21 -7.97 -6.27
C PHE A 28 -11.48 -8.46 -5.59
N THR A 29 -11.59 -8.32 -4.26
CA THR A 29 -12.77 -8.77 -3.52
C THR A 29 -13.87 -7.72 -3.44
N ASP A 30 -13.57 -6.47 -3.77
CA ASP A 30 -14.56 -5.41 -3.76
C ASP A 30 -15.58 -5.55 -4.89
N LYS A 31 -16.86 -5.56 -4.50
CA LYS A 31 -17.97 -5.73 -5.44
C LYS A 31 -18.22 -4.50 -6.29
N ASN A 32 -17.95 -3.28 -5.80
CA ASN A 32 -18.17 -2.06 -6.57
C ASN A 32 -17.23 -2.04 -7.78
N LEU A 33 -15.94 -2.32 -7.57
CA LEU A 33 -14.97 -2.49 -8.65
C LEU A 33 -15.38 -3.54 -9.68
N GLN A 34 -15.99 -4.64 -9.26
CA GLN A 34 -16.48 -5.68 -10.18
C GLN A 34 -17.75 -5.27 -10.95
N THR A 35 -18.59 -4.42 -10.39
CA THR A 35 -19.93 -4.13 -10.94
C THR A 35 -19.92 -2.88 -11.82
N ASP A 36 -19.18 -1.84 -11.44
CA ASP A 36 -19.16 -0.55 -12.14
C ASP A 36 -17.76 0.08 -12.25
N PHE A 37 -16.70 -0.70 -12.00
CA PHE A 37 -15.31 -0.22 -11.93
C PHE A 37 -15.09 0.91 -10.91
N GLY A 38 -15.95 1.02 -9.90
CA GLY A 38 -15.90 2.11 -8.92
C GLY A 38 -16.31 3.47 -9.50
N SER A 39 -17.01 3.52 -10.65
CA SER A 39 -17.38 4.75 -11.34
C SER A 39 -18.39 5.63 -10.60
N VAL A 40 -19.08 5.09 -9.61
CA VAL A 40 -20.05 5.84 -8.79
C VAL A 40 -19.34 6.60 -7.65
N LYS A 41 -19.57 7.92 -7.58
CA LYS A 41 -19.09 8.75 -6.46
C LYS A 41 -19.74 8.29 -5.15
N PRO A 42 -19.03 8.33 -4.01
CA PRO A 42 -17.71 8.94 -3.79
C PRO A 42 -16.51 8.00 -3.96
N TYR A 43 -16.71 6.73 -4.29
CA TYR A 43 -15.71 5.66 -4.09
C TYR A 43 -14.61 5.59 -5.15
N PHE A 44 -14.78 6.26 -6.29
CA PHE A 44 -13.79 6.27 -7.37
C PHE A 44 -12.38 6.61 -6.87
N ILE A 45 -12.20 7.70 -6.12
CA ILE A 45 -10.88 8.14 -5.66
C ILE A 45 -10.21 7.13 -4.72
N HIS A 46 -10.99 6.46 -3.88
CA HIS A 46 -10.47 5.49 -2.92
C HIS A 46 -9.82 4.30 -3.64
N TRP A 47 -10.53 3.71 -4.61
CA TRP A 47 -10.06 2.52 -5.34
C TRP A 47 -8.82 2.79 -6.19
N TYR A 48 -8.81 3.89 -6.94
CA TYR A 48 -7.63 4.27 -7.72
C TYR A 48 -6.48 4.72 -6.82
N GLY A 49 -6.78 5.34 -5.66
CA GLY A 49 -5.78 5.64 -4.64
C GLY A 49 -5.09 4.36 -4.14
N MET A 50 -5.86 3.33 -3.78
CA MET A 50 -5.32 2.03 -3.38
C MET A 50 -4.53 1.34 -4.49
N LEU A 51 -5.00 1.41 -5.74
CA LEU A 51 -4.26 0.83 -6.86
C LEU A 51 -2.89 1.50 -7.02
N VAL A 52 -2.85 2.84 -6.94
CA VAL A 52 -1.60 3.61 -7.01
C VAL A 52 -0.67 3.24 -5.86
N THR A 53 -1.18 3.13 -4.63
CA THR A 53 -0.34 2.73 -3.49
C THR A 53 0.23 1.34 -3.68
N GLY A 54 -0.58 0.36 -4.09
CA GLY A 54 -0.09 -0.99 -4.38
C GLY A 54 1.02 -1.01 -5.45
N ILE A 55 0.87 -0.22 -6.52
CA ILE A 55 1.93 -0.06 -7.53
C ILE A 55 3.21 0.51 -6.90
N ILE A 56 3.10 1.53 -6.06
CA ILE A 56 4.25 2.13 -5.36
C ILE A 56 4.91 1.09 -4.43
N ASP A 57 4.14 0.29 -3.72
CA ASP A 57 4.64 -0.71 -2.78
C ASP A 57 5.47 -1.79 -3.48
N ILE A 58 4.98 -2.34 -4.59
CA ILE A 58 5.72 -3.38 -5.32
C ILE A 58 7.01 -2.83 -5.93
N PHE A 59 6.99 -1.63 -6.50
CA PHE A 59 8.22 -0.99 -7.01
C PHE A 59 9.18 -0.63 -5.87
N GLY A 60 8.65 -0.09 -4.77
CA GLY A 60 9.42 0.23 -3.57
C GLY A 60 10.09 -1.01 -2.96
N ALA A 61 9.37 -2.13 -2.89
CA ALA A 61 9.90 -3.41 -2.44
C ALA A 61 11.08 -3.87 -3.29
N VAL A 62 10.90 -3.90 -4.62
CA VAL A 62 11.96 -4.31 -5.57
C VAL A 62 13.19 -3.42 -5.40
N ILE A 63 13.02 -2.10 -5.34
CA ILE A 63 14.13 -1.15 -5.19
C ILE A 63 14.86 -1.34 -3.86
N ILE A 64 14.15 -1.46 -2.75
CA ILE A 64 14.74 -1.60 -1.41
C ILE A 64 15.47 -2.94 -1.25
N ILE A 65 14.90 -4.02 -1.78
CA ILE A 65 15.50 -5.37 -1.73
C ILE A 65 16.77 -5.42 -2.60
N ALA A 66 16.70 -4.88 -3.83
CA ALA A 66 17.83 -4.88 -4.75
C ALA A 66 18.95 -3.93 -4.31
N LYS A 67 18.58 -2.77 -3.74
CA LYS A 67 19.52 -1.72 -3.33
C LYS A 67 19.12 -1.11 -1.98
N PRO A 68 19.46 -1.75 -0.85
CA PRO A 68 19.07 -1.29 0.47
C PRO A 68 19.89 -0.06 0.91
N ALA A 69 19.51 1.13 0.44
CA ALA A 69 20.07 2.41 0.87
C ALA A 69 19.25 3.04 2.00
N ARG A 70 19.93 3.75 2.93
CA ARG A 70 19.27 4.44 4.06
C ARG A 70 18.17 5.41 3.61
N VAL A 71 18.36 6.07 2.48
CA VAL A 71 17.35 6.98 1.91
C VAL A 71 16.09 6.21 1.52
N TYR A 72 16.22 5.08 0.82
CA TYR A 72 15.07 4.26 0.43
C TYR A 72 14.37 3.61 1.63
N GLN A 73 15.12 3.23 2.67
CA GLN A 73 14.54 2.73 3.91
C GLN A 73 13.71 3.80 4.63
N LYS A 74 14.18 5.06 4.68
CA LYS A 74 13.41 6.18 5.24
C LYS A 74 12.16 6.46 4.43
N VAL A 75 12.29 6.53 3.11
CA VAL A 75 11.15 6.75 2.19
C VAL A 75 10.13 5.62 2.34
N GLY A 76 10.56 4.36 2.36
CA GLY A 76 9.68 3.22 2.59
C GLY A 76 8.98 3.28 3.95
N THR A 77 9.70 3.61 5.01
CA THR A 77 9.09 3.73 6.36
C THR A 77 8.03 4.84 6.42
N VAL A 78 8.33 6.01 5.85
CA VAL A 78 7.37 7.13 5.79
C VAL A 78 6.19 6.78 4.89
N GLY A 79 6.43 6.15 3.74
CA GLY A 79 5.40 5.66 2.83
C GLY A 79 4.44 4.68 3.50
N SER A 80 4.97 3.65 4.17
CA SER A 80 4.16 2.69 4.92
C SER A 80 3.37 3.34 6.06
N ALA A 81 3.93 4.34 6.76
CA ALA A 81 3.20 5.08 7.79
C ALA A 81 2.03 5.88 7.20
N LEU A 82 2.24 6.55 6.06
CA LEU A 82 1.17 7.26 5.35
C LEU A 82 0.09 6.30 4.84
N LEU A 83 0.48 5.13 4.34
CA LEU A 83 -0.44 4.11 3.87
C LEU A 83 -1.27 3.53 5.02
N ALA A 84 -0.66 3.27 6.19
CA ALA A 84 -1.40 2.89 7.38
C ALA A 84 -2.44 3.95 7.77
N VAL A 85 -2.09 5.23 7.72
CA VAL A 85 -3.05 6.33 7.95
C VAL A 85 -4.16 6.32 6.89
N PHE A 86 -3.83 6.11 5.63
CA PHE A 86 -4.81 6.00 4.54
C PHE A 86 -5.79 4.84 4.77
N LEU A 87 -5.32 3.64 5.14
CA LEU A 87 -6.17 2.49 5.44
C LEU A 87 -7.07 2.72 6.67
N VAL A 88 -6.57 3.41 7.70
CA VAL A 88 -7.40 3.77 8.87
C VAL A 88 -8.47 4.79 8.50
N ALA A 89 -8.10 5.82 7.72
CA ALA A 89 -9.05 6.80 7.20
C ALA A 89 -10.09 6.14 6.29
N ASP A 90 -9.68 5.16 5.50
CA ASP A 90 -10.57 4.38 4.66
C ASP A 90 -11.59 3.57 5.47
N LEU A 91 -11.13 2.82 6.48
CA LEU A 91 -12.01 2.11 7.42
C LEU A 91 -13.03 3.05 8.09
N ALA A 92 -12.62 4.26 8.45
CA ALA A 92 -13.52 5.27 9.01
C ALA A 92 -14.54 5.76 7.98
N THR A 93 -14.13 5.90 6.71
CA THR A 93 -15.01 6.34 5.62
C THR A 93 -16.05 5.28 5.29
N TYR A 94 -15.66 4.00 5.27
CA TYR A 94 -16.59 2.88 5.10
C TYR A 94 -17.68 2.83 6.18
N LYS A 95 -17.36 3.15 7.43
CA LYS A 95 -18.36 3.23 8.52
C LYS A 95 -19.39 4.33 8.33
N MET A 96 -19.08 5.39 7.59
CA MET A 96 -20.01 6.51 7.35
C MET A 96 -21.05 6.21 6.26
N VAL A 97 -20.86 5.14 5.49
CA VAL A 97 -21.74 4.80 4.37
C VAL A 97 -22.26 3.35 4.46
N GLY A 98 -21.78 2.59 5.44
CA GLY A 98 -22.13 1.19 5.71
C GLY A 98 -22.60 0.95 7.15
N LEU A 99 -23.69 1.61 7.52
CA LEU A 99 -24.82 1.08 8.31
C LEU A 99 -26.10 1.68 7.75
#